data_AF-A0A072P824-F1
#
_entry.id   AF-A0A072P824-F1
#
_cell.length_a   1.000
_cell.length_b   1.000
_cell.length_c   1.000
_cell.angle_alpha   90.00
_cell.angle_beta   90.00
_cell.angle_gamma   90.00
#
_symmetry.space_group_name_H-M   'P 1'
#
loop_
_entity.id
_entity.type
_entity.pdbx_description
1 polymer ?
#
loop_
_entity_poly.entity_id
_entity_poly.type
_entity_poly.pdbx_seq_one_letter_code
_entity_poly.pdbx_strand_id
1 'polypeptide(L)'
;MAVESGPHPSLTRSRTLILQDLLKPALCPTHFHQDPTNPIFPLARLVEASNLLDKIHTTINSPTAESTFNIEEYILTIQTIINLQTILNTEIENRIHLYSGGLGLCNLALLIAFENGADAPPIATVNKNCKYSATESLNSVLSTIMSTVELSTSGARSIDFNLLPPFTTFLVYKAAAILTKGLLMDPRSRDWSERLNNLRLSRNFLRIVSARWLACERYLNLLDEDTTPRILKALEEGG
;
A
#
# COMPACT_ATOMS: atom_id res chain seq x y z
N MET A 1 -28.01 33.83 22.29
CA MET A 1 -28.94 32.70 22.02
C MET A 1 -28.21 31.75 21.11
N ALA A 2 -27.89 30.55 21.57
CA ALA A 2 -27.12 29.58 20.78
C ALA A 2 -28.04 28.86 19.77
N VAL A 3 -27.48 28.49 18.62
CA VAL A 3 -28.15 27.60 17.66
C VAL A 3 -27.55 26.21 17.88
N GLU A 4 -28.38 25.25 18.26
CA GLU A 4 -27.93 23.86 18.44
C GLU A 4 -27.73 23.20 17.07
N SER A 5 -26.47 23.01 16.68
CA SER A 5 -26.11 22.18 15.52
C SER A 5 -26.46 20.72 15.81
N GLY A 6 -27.59 20.26 15.26
CA GLY A 6 -27.99 18.86 15.34
C GLY A 6 -26.93 17.90 14.77
N PRO A 7 -26.91 16.63 15.22
CA PRO A 7 -25.81 15.71 14.98
C PRO A 7 -25.57 15.49 13.49
N HIS A 8 -24.44 16.00 12.99
CA HIS A 8 -24.02 15.80 11.60
C HIS A 8 -23.74 14.30 11.37
N PRO A 9 -24.31 13.67 10.32
CA PRO A 9 -24.02 12.28 10.01
C PRO A 9 -22.54 12.16 9.58
N SER A 10 -21.83 11.15 10.10
CA SER A 10 -20.43 10.93 9.73
C SER A 10 -20.29 10.74 8.22
N LEU A 11 -19.33 11.47 7.62
CA LEU A 11 -18.94 11.34 6.22
C LEU A 11 -18.42 9.93 5.87
N THR A 12 -18.07 9.13 6.87
CA THR A 12 -17.62 7.73 6.72
C THR A 12 -18.74 6.69 6.86
N ARG A 13 -20.02 7.08 7.00
CA ARG A 13 -21.11 6.10 7.19
C ARG A 13 -21.35 5.29 5.90
N SER A 14 -20.77 4.09 5.88
CA SER A 14 -20.80 3.10 4.80
C SER A 14 -22.09 3.09 3.97
N ARG A 15 -21.94 3.44 2.69
CA ARG A 15 -22.92 3.16 1.61
C ARG A 15 -22.57 1.88 0.85
N THR A 16 -21.66 1.06 1.37
CA THR A 16 -21.00 -0.03 0.64
C THR A 16 -21.99 -1.07 0.11
N LEU A 17 -23.13 -1.30 0.76
CA LEU A 17 -24.21 -2.17 0.27
C LEU A 17 -24.69 -1.81 -1.15
N ILE A 18 -24.89 -0.51 -1.44
CA ILE A 18 -25.39 -0.07 -2.76
C ILE A 18 -24.32 -0.31 -3.84
N LEU A 19 -23.05 -0.11 -3.51
CA LEU A 19 -21.94 -0.38 -4.43
C LEU A 19 -21.70 -1.88 -4.61
N GLN A 20 -21.87 -2.69 -3.56
CA GLN A 20 -21.80 -4.15 -3.62
C GLN A 20 -22.92 -4.73 -4.49
N ASP A 21 -24.15 -4.24 -4.39
CA ASP A 21 -25.25 -4.70 -5.24
C ASP A 21 -25.12 -4.24 -6.70
N LEU A 22 -24.57 -3.05 -6.96
CA LEU A 22 -24.25 -2.59 -8.32
C LEU A 22 -23.09 -3.36 -8.97
N LEU A 23 -22.07 -3.74 -8.19
CA LEU A 23 -20.88 -4.44 -8.70
C LEU A 23 -21.03 -5.97 -8.65
N LYS A 24 -22.01 -6.51 -7.93
CA LYS A 24 -22.32 -7.96 -7.82
C LYS A 24 -22.15 -8.77 -9.12
N PRO A 25 -22.62 -8.31 -10.30
CA PRO A 25 -22.47 -9.04 -11.56
C PRO A 25 -21.01 -9.12 -12.07
N ALA A 26 -20.15 -8.19 -11.66
CA ALA A 26 -18.71 -8.23 -11.93
C ALA A 26 -17.96 -9.04 -10.86
N LEU A 27 -18.35 -8.91 -9.59
CA LEU A 27 -17.78 -9.61 -8.43
C LEU A 27 -18.03 -11.14 -8.43
N CYS A 28 -18.97 -11.63 -9.23
CA CYS A 28 -19.30 -13.05 -9.34
C CYS A 28 -19.36 -13.50 -10.82
N PRO A 29 -18.21 -13.75 -11.48
CA PRO A 29 -18.13 -14.05 -12.91
C PRO A 29 -18.53 -15.51 -13.24
N THR A 30 -19.76 -15.91 -12.95
CA THR A 30 -20.32 -17.17 -13.47
C THR A 30 -20.57 -17.04 -14.98
N HIS A 31 -19.70 -17.65 -15.78
CA HIS A 31 -19.88 -17.99 -17.20
C HIS A 31 -19.90 -16.88 -18.27
N PHE A 32 -19.43 -15.66 -18.00
CA PHE A 32 -19.27 -14.64 -19.05
C PHE A 32 -17.80 -14.28 -19.33
N HIS A 33 -17.43 -14.29 -20.61
CA HIS A 33 -16.29 -13.53 -21.13
C HIS A 33 -16.55 -12.04 -20.86
N GLN A 34 -16.06 -11.53 -19.74
CA GLN A 34 -16.07 -10.10 -19.46
C GLN A 34 -14.98 -9.42 -20.31
N ASP A 35 -15.37 -8.41 -21.08
CA ASP A 35 -14.43 -7.62 -21.88
C ASP A 35 -13.51 -6.83 -20.95
N PRO A 36 -12.17 -7.04 -20.97
CA PRO A 36 -11.24 -6.35 -20.09
C PRO A 36 -11.10 -4.86 -20.41
N THR A 37 -11.67 -4.36 -21.51
CA THR A 37 -11.79 -2.92 -21.81
C THR A 37 -12.94 -2.24 -21.04
N ASN A 38 -13.88 -3.01 -20.48
CA ASN A 38 -15.01 -2.47 -19.74
C ASN A 38 -14.55 -1.78 -18.44
N PRO A 39 -14.82 -0.46 -18.23
CA PRO A 39 -14.36 0.27 -17.06
C PRO A 39 -14.97 -0.21 -15.73
N ILE A 40 -16.08 -0.97 -15.77
CA ILE A 40 -16.68 -1.60 -14.58
C ILE A 40 -15.72 -2.62 -13.97
N PHE A 41 -14.89 -3.29 -14.78
CA PHE A 41 -14.04 -4.39 -14.32
C PHE A 41 -12.85 -3.90 -13.44
N PRO A 42 -12.04 -2.91 -13.86
CA PRO A 42 -11.07 -2.27 -12.97
C PRO A 42 -11.69 -1.63 -11.73
N LEU A 43 -12.93 -1.14 -11.81
CA LEU A 43 -13.66 -0.58 -10.67
C LEU A 43 -14.10 -1.66 -9.67
N ALA A 44 -14.60 -2.80 -10.13
CA ALA A 44 -14.94 -3.94 -9.28
C ALA A 44 -13.69 -4.45 -8.53
N ARG A 45 -12.59 -4.64 -9.24
CA ARG A 45 -11.27 -5.01 -8.68
C ARG A 45 -10.73 -3.99 -7.68
N LEU A 46 -10.93 -2.69 -7.94
CA LEU A 46 -10.58 -1.63 -6.99
C LEU A 46 -11.39 -1.74 -5.69
N VAL A 47 -12.70 -2.02 -5.79
CA VAL A 47 -13.59 -2.16 -4.64
C VAL A 47 -13.33 -3.43 -3.83
N GLU A 48 -13.00 -4.54 -4.48
CA GLU A 48 -12.52 -5.76 -3.80
C GLU A 48 -11.27 -5.47 -2.96
N ALA A 49 -10.25 -4.87 -3.58
CA ALA A 49 -9.01 -4.51 -2.89
C ALA A 49 -9.22 -3.48 -1.77
N SER A 50 -10.13 -2.50 -1.95
CA SER A 50 -10.45 -1.54 -0.88
C SER A 50 -11.18 -2.19 0.30
N ASN A 51 -12.07 -3.15 0.07
CA ASN A 51 -12.75 -3.88 1.15
C ASN A 51 -11.78 -4.75 1.95
N LEU A 52 -10.76 -5.32 1.31
CA LEU A 52 -9.71 -6.09 1.99
C LEU A 52 -8.74 -5.18 2.78
N LEU A 53 -8.41 -4.00 2.25
CA LEU A 53 -7.64 -2.98 2.97
C LEU A 53 -8.40 -2.46 4.21
N ASP A 54 -9.71 -2.22 4.10
CA ASP A 54 -10.58 -1.81 5.21
C ASP A 54 -10.66 -2.89 6.31
N LYS A 55 -10.70 -4.18 5.93
CA LYS A 55 -10.55 -5.29 6.87
C LYS A 55 -9.21 -5.26 7.61
N ILE A 56 -8.07 -5.17 6.90
CA ILE A 56 -6.74 -5.08 7.53
C ILE A 56 -6.69 -3.91 8.52
N HIS A 57 -7.20 -2.73 8.15
CA HIS A 57 -7.30 -1.59 9.07
C HIS A 57 -8.18 -1.88 10.28
N THR A 58 -9.34 -2.50 10.09
CA THR A 58 -10.28 -2.83 11.17
C THR A 58 -9.70 -3.85 12.15
N THR A 59 -9.13 -4.96 11.67
CA THR A 59 -8.54 -6.01 12.53
C THR A 59 -7.33 -5.51 13.31
N ILE A 60 -6.53 -4.58 12.76
CA ILE A 60 -5.39 -3.95 13.47
C ILE A 60 -5.85 -2.93 14.52
N ASN A 61 -6.77 -2.02 14.16
CA ASN A 61 -7.05 -0.81 14.96
C ASN A 61 -8.30 -0.94 15.85
N SER A 62 -9.18 -1.90 15.55
CA SER A 62 -10.42 -2.18 16.27
C SER A 62 -10.62 -3.69 16.51
N PRO A 63 -9.63 -4.42 17.07
CA PRO A 63 -9.74 -5.86 17.32
C PRO A 63 -10.89 -6.19 18.28
N THR A 64 -11.53 -7.35 18.07
CA THR A 64 -12.53 -7.88 18.99
C THR A 64 -11.89 -8.39 20.29
N ALA A 65 -12.70 -8.73 21.29
CA ALA A 65 -12.21 -9.40 22.51
C ALA A 65 -11.64 -10.82 22.25
N GLU A 66 -11.94 -11.44 21.11
CA GLU A 66 -11.52 -12.79 20.77
C GLU A 66 -10.22 -12.77 19.96
N SER A 67 -9.09 -12.79 20.66
CA SER A 67 -7.76 -12.68 20.05
C SER A 67 -7.46 -13.73 18.97
N THR A 68 -7.91 -14.98 19.16
CA THR A 68 -7.78 -16.04 18.17
C THR A 68 -8.54 -15.72 16.88
N PHE A 69 -9.80 -15.29 16.99
CA PHE A 69 -10.62 -14.88 15.84
C PHE A 69 -9.96 -13.74 15.05
N ASN A 70 -9.46 -12.71 15.75
CA ASN A 70 -8.76 -11.60 15.10
C ASN A 70 -7.53 -12.07 14.31
N ILE A 71 -6.75 -13.01 14.85
CA ILE A 71 -5.56 -13.57 14.18
C ILE A 71 -5.95 -14.40 12.96
N GLU A 72 -7.00 -15.22 13.05
CA GLU A 72 -7.51 -16.03 11.94
C GLU A 72 -8.08 -15.15 10.82
N GLU A 73 -8.91 -14.14 11.14
CA GLU A 73 -9.41 -13.18 10.15
C GLU A 73 -8.25 -12.40 9.47
N TYR A 74 -7.22 -12.03 10.23
CA TYR A 74 -6.04 -11.35 9.69
C TYR A 74 -5.29 -12.20 8.66
N ILE A 75 -5.02 -13.48 9.00
CA ILE A 75 -4.33 -14.42 8.11
C ILE A 75 -5.16 -14.70 6.86
N LEU A 76 -6.47 -14.95 7.01
CA LEU A 76 -7.39 -15.18 5.90
C LEU A 76 -7.49 -13.95 4.99
N THR A 77 -7.50 -12.74 5.55
CA THR A 77 -7.52 -11.49 4.78
C THR A 77 -6.22 -11.31 3.99
N ILE A 78 -5.05 -11.54 4.59
CA ILE A 78 -3.74 -11.52 3.88
C ILE A 78 -3.73 -12.54 2.72
N GLN A 79 -4.15 -13.78 2.97
CA GLN A 79 -4.24 -14.82 1.92
C GLN A 79 -5.19 -14.39 0.78
N THR A 80 -6.32 -13.75 1.11
CA THR A 80 -7.27 -13.26 0.12
C THR A 80 -6.68 -12.12 -0.71
N ILE A 81 -5.90 -11.21 -0.10
CA ILE A 81 -5.19 -10.15 -0.80
C ILE A 81 -4.12 -10.72 -1.75
N ILE A 82 -3.34 -11.72 -1.32
CA ILE A 82 -2.33 -12.38 -2.16
C ILE A 82 -3.00 -13.06 -3.37
N ASN A 83 -4.10 -13.79 -3.16
CA ASN A 83 -4.85 -14.42 -4.25
C ASN A 83 -5.41 -13.37 -5.23
N LEU A 84 -5.95 -12.25 -4.74
CA LEU A 84 -6.41 -11.14 -5.57
C LEU A 84 -5.25 -10.46 -6.31
N GLN A 85 -4.08 -10.32 -5.69
CA GLN A 85 -2.86 -9.81 -6.32
C GLN A 85 -2.40 -10.71 -7.48
N THR A 86 -2.44 -12.04 -7.31
CA THR A 86 -2.15 -13.01 -8.38
C THR A 86 -3.14 -12.88 -9.55
N ILE A 87 -4.44 -12.82 -9.27
CA ILE A 87 -5.50 -12.62 -10.27
C ILE A 87 -5.30 -11.30 -11.02
N LEU A 88 -5.04 -10.21 -10.30
CA LEU A 88 -4.77 -8.90 -10.88
C LEU A 88 -3.56 -8.92 -11.81
N ASN A 89 -2.46 -9.56 -11.43
CA ASN A 89 -1.27 -9.63 -12.26
C ASN A 89 -1.52 -10.33 -13.61
N THR A 90 -2.40 -11.35 -13.68
CA THR A 90 -2.79 -11.96 -14.97
C THR A 90 -3.74 -11.07 -15.78
N GLU A 91 -4.59 -10.28 -15.12
CA GLU A 91 -5.47 -9.29 -15.79
C GLU A 91 -4.73 -8.04 -16.30
N ILE A 92 -3.53 -7.78 -15.76
CA ILE A 92 -2.70 -6.60 -16.03
C ILE A 92 -1.62 -6.86 -17.11
N GLU A 93 -1.50 -8.09 -17.63
CA GLU A 93 -0.36 -8.60 -18.44
C GLU A 93 0.22 -7.65 -19.51
N ASN A 94 -0.59 -6.77 -20.10
CA ASN A 94 -0.17 -5.77 -21.12
C ASN A 94 -0.36 -4.28 -20.71
N ARG A 95 -0.51 -3.97 -19.42
CA ARG A 95 -0.82 -2.62 -18.87
C ARG A 95 0.24 -2.15 -17.87
N ILE A 96 0.23 -0.85 -17.52
CA ILE A 96 1.11 -0.37 -16.43
C ILE A 96 0.59 -0.99 -15.12
N HIS A 97 1.48 -1.64 -14.37
CA HIS A 97 1.19 -2.04 -12.98
C HIS A 97 0.96 -0.80 -12.10
N LEU A 98 1.72 0.28 -12.34
CA LEU A 98 1.58 1.60 -11.73
C LEU A 98 0.18 2.24 -11.95
N TYR A 99 -0.50 1.86 -13.03
CA TYR A 99 -1.83 2.36 -13.39
C TYR A 99 -2.94 1.55 -12.69
N SER A 100 -2.65 0.34 -12.20
CA SER A 100 -3.66 -0.58 -11.69
C SER A 100 -4.06 -0.25 -10.26
N GLY A 101 -5.26 0.31 -10.11
CA GLY A 101 -5.79 0.73 -8.82
C GLY A 101 -5.96 -0.42 -7.82
N GLY A 102 -6.54 -1.55 -8.25
CA GLY A 102 -6.68 -2.73 -7.39
C GLY A 102 -5.33 -3.26 -6.90
N LEU A 103 -4.34 -3.34 -7.80
CA LEU A 103 -2.99 -3.82 -7.44
C LEU A 103 -2.29 -2.87 -6.45
N GLY A 104 -2.45 -1.55 -6.64
CA GLY A 104 -1.94 -0.56 -5.71
C GLY A 104 -2.55 -0.68 -4.31
N LEU A 105 -3.85 -0.99 -4.19
CA LEU A 105 -4.49 -1.22 -2.90
C LEU A 105 -4.11 -2.57 -2.28
N CYS A 106 -3.96 -3.65 -3.06
CA CYS A 106 -3.42 -4.92 -2.56
C CYS A 106 -1.99 -4.73 -2.00
N ASN A 107 -1.12 -4.04 -2.74
CA ASN A 107 0.23 -3.72 -2.28
C ASN A 107 0.21 -2.88 -1.00
N LEU A 108 -0.70 -1.89 -0.88
CA LEU A 108 -0.85 -1.08 0.33
C LEU A 108 -1.31 -1.90 1.54
N ALA A 109 -2.29 -2.80 1.34
CA ALA A 109 -2.81 -3.66 2.41
C ALA A 109 -1.75 -4.65 2.91
N LEU A 110 -0.98 -5.28 2.01
CA LEU A 110 0.14 -6.14 2.38
C LEU A 110 1.28 -5.38 3.06
N LEU A 111 1.61 -4.17 2.57
CA LEU A 111 2.64 -3.31 3.16
C LEU A 111 2.30 -2.95 4.61
N ILE A 112 1.06 -2.57 4.89
CA ILE A 112 0.55 -2.29 6.24
C ILE A 112 0.53 -3.59 7.09
N ALA A 113 0.07 -4.70 6.52
CA ALA A 113 -0.06 -5.95 7.25
C ALA A 113 1.29 -6.54 7.69
N PHE A 114 2.30 -6.49 6.81
CA PHE A 114 3.64 -7.00 7.12
C PHE A 114 4.48 -6.02 7.94
N GLU A 115 4.26 -4.70 7.85
CA GLU A 115 4.81 -3.72 8.79
C GLU A 115 4.35 -4.06 10.23
N ASN A 116 3.03 -4.17 10.46
CA ASN A 116 2.48 -4.46 11.78
C ASN A 116 2.88 -5.87 12.28
N GLY A 117 2.95 -6.86 11.37
CA GLY A 117 3.44 -8.21 11.68
C GLY A 117 4.93 -8.26 12.03
N ALA A 118 5.76 -7.41 11.41
CA ALA A 118 7.17 -7.29 11.73
C ALA A 118 7.42 -6.48 13.01
N ASP A 119 6.61 -5.46 13.31
CA ASP A 119 6.70 -4.66 14.54
C ASP A 119 6.16 -5.38 15.78
N ALA A 120 5.29 -6.38 15.61
CA ALA A 120 4.64 -7.10 16.71
C ALA A 120 5.63 -7.59 17.80
N PRO A 121 5.31 -7.40 19.09
CA PRO A 121 6.12 -7.92 20.19
C PRO A 121 6.05 -9.46 20.22
N PRO A 122 7.12 -10.15 20.63
CA PRO A 122 7.14 -11.61 20.72
C PRO A 122 6.25 -12.09 21.87
N ILE A 123 4.97 -12.34 21.57
CA ILE A 123 4.09 -13.15 22.42
C ILE A 123 4.77 -14.50 22.64
N ALA A 124 4.72 -15.06 23.85
CA ALA A 124 5.54 -16.20 24.27
C ALA A 124 5.38 -17.50 23.46
N THR A 125 4.38 -17.58 22.58
CA THR A 125 4.11 -18.69 21.66
C THR A 125 4.38 -18.37 20.18
N VAL A 126 4.66 -17.11 19.82
CA VAL A 126 4.95 -16.70 18.44
C VAL A 126 6.41 -16.98 18.12
N ASN A 127 6.65 -18.03 17.33
CA ASN A 127 7.97 -18.47 16.91
C ASN A 127 8.71 -17.37 16.12
N LYS A 128 10.03 -17.24 16.34
CA LYS A 128 10.94 -16.32 15.62
C LYS A 128 10.75 -16.38 14.09
N ASN A 129 10.46 -17.58 13.58
CA ASN A 129 10.19 -17.83 12.16
C ASN A 129 9.06 -16.94 11.60
N CYS A 130 8.01 -16.65 12.38
CA CYS A 130 6.88 -15.84 11.94
C CYS A 130 7.29 -14.38 11.66
N LYS A 131 8.06 -13.76 12.57
CA LYS A 131 8.60 -12.40 12.39
C LYS A 131 9.61 -12.34 11.23
N TYR A 132 10.39 -13.41 11.03
CA TYR A 132 11.27 -13.53 9.86
C TYR A 132 10.47 -13.55 8.55
N SER A 133 9.48 -14.43 8.41
CA SER A 133 8.63 -14.51 7.22
C SER A 133 7.86 -13.22 6.96
N ALA A 134 7.36 -12.52 8.00
CA ALA A 134 6.74 -11.20 7.83
C ALA A 134 7.74 -10.15 7.30
N THR A 135 9.00 -10.19 7.76
CA THR A 135 10.06 -9.28 7.27
C THR A 135 10.45 -9.59 5.81
N GLU A 136 10.52 -10.87 5.45
CA GLU A 136 10.78 -11.32 4.08
C GLU A 136 9.65 -10.91 3.12
N SER A 137 8.38 -11.12 3.53
CA SER A 137 7.21 -10.66 2.78
C SER A 137 7.16 -9.13 2.65
N LEU A 138 7.53 -8.39 3.70
CA LEU A 138 7.63 -6.93 3.66
C LEU A 138 8.68 -6.45 2.63
N ASN A 139 9.87 -7.04 2.64
CA ASN A 139 10.92 -6.76 1.65
C ASN A 139 10.45 -7.05 0.21
N SER A 140 9.73 -8.16 -0.01
CA SER A 140 9.18 -8.54 -1.32
C SER A 140 8.13 -7.54 -1.84
N VAL A 141 7.22 -7.09 -0.96
CA VAL A 141 6.22 -6.06 -1.30
C VAL A 141 6.89 -4.71 -1.59
N LEU A 142 7.88 -4.31 -0.78
CA LEU A 142 8.67 -3.10 -1.03
C LEU A 142 9.36 -3.16 -2.40
N SER A 143 10.08 -4.24 -2.70
CA SER A 143 10.74 -4.46 -4.01
C SER A 143 9.75 -4.33 -5.17
N THR A 144 8.59 -4.98 -5.08
CA THR A 144 7.50 -4.91 -6.08
C THR A 144 7.03 -3.46 -6.32
N ILE A 145 6.87 -2.66 -5.27
CA ILE A 145 6.47 -1.24 -5.40
C ILE A 145 7.60 -0.43 -6.06
N MET A 146 8.87 -0.72 -5.74
CA MET A 146 10.03 0.00 -6.29
C MET A 146 10.20 -0.25 -7.78
N SER A 147 10.21 -1.50 -8.25
CA SER A 147 10.28 -1.82 -9.69
C SER A 147 9.07 -1.25 -10.46
N THR A 148 7.93 -1.07 -9.80
CA THR A 148 6.73 -0.44 -10.40
C THR A 148 6.91 1.06 -10.65
N VAL A 149 7.68 1.78 -9.82
CA VAL A 149 7.95 3.23 -10.01
C VAL A 149 9.26 3.52 -10.74
N GLU A 150 10.23 2.60 -10.71
CA GLU A 150 11.58 2.81 -11.21
C GLU A 150 11.60 3.36 -12.65
N LEU A 151 10.88 2.72 -13.57
CA LEU A 151 10.76 3.12 -14.97
C LEU A 151 10.27 4.56 -15.17
N SER A 152 9.45 5.08 -14.25
CA SER A 152 8.98 6.47 -14.27
C SER A 152 9.95 7.47 -13.62
N THR A 153 10.86 6.99 -12.78
CA THR A 153 11.89 7.83 -12.14
C THR A 153 13.21 7.89 -12.90
N SER A 154 13.52 6.85 -13.70
CA SER A 154 14.70 6.80 -14.57
C SER A 154 14.54 7.57 -15.89
N GLY A 155 13.36 8.14 -16.14
CA GLY A 155 13.01 8.79 -17.41
C GLY A 155 12.67 7.83 -18.55
N ALA A 156 12.75 6.51 -18.33
CA ALA A 156 12.43 5.50 -19.33
C ALA A 156 10.94 5.48 -19.74
N ARG A 157 10.04 5.99 -18.88
CA ARG A 157 8.60 6.10 -19.14
C ARG A 157 8.01 7.38 -18.54
N SER A 158 7.34 8.20 -19.35
CA SER A 158 6.55 9.33 -18.84
C SER A 158 5.35 8.87 -18.00
N ILE A 159 4.99 9.65 -16.99
CA ILE A 159 3.78 9.42 -16.17
C ILE A 159 2.58 10.08 -16.87
N ASP A 160 1.53 9.31 -17.14
CA ASP A 160 0.23 9.88 -17.48
C ASP A 160 -0.57 10.18 -16.20
N PHE A 161 -0.59 11.46 -15.83
CA PHE A 161 -1.30 11.96 -14.64
C PHE A 161 -2.82 11.82 -14.70
N ASN A 162 -3.41 11.48 -15.85
CA ASN A 162 -4.85 11.24 -15.99
C ASN A 162 -5.22 9.79 -15.68
N LEU A 163 -4.25 8.87 -15.74
CA LEU A 163 -4.42 7.43 -15.52
C LEU A 163 -3.76 6.92 -14.24
N LEU A 164 -2.83 7.67 -13.65
CA LEU A 164 -2.20 7.35 -12.37
C LEU A 164 -3.24 7.42 -11.22
N PRO A 165 -3.44 6.35 -10.42
CA PRO A 165 -4.34 6.40 -9.28
C PRO A 165 -3.81 7.31 -8.15
N PRO A 166 -4.65 8.17 -7.51
CA PRO A 166 -4.16 9.11 -6.49
C PRO A 166 -3.47 8.44 -5.30
N PHE A 167 -3.97 7.29 -4.83
CA PHE A 167 -3.41 6.53 -3.71
C PHE A 167 -2.06 5.86 -4.03
N THR A 168 -1.65 5.78 -5.30
CA THR A 168 -0.29 5.34 -5.66
C THR A 168 0.78 6.26 -5.04
N THR A 169 0.47 7.55 -4.85
CA THR A 169 1.36 8.46 -4.11
C THR A 169 1.51 8.09 -2.64
N PHE A 170 0.40 7.75 -1.98
CA PHE A 170 0.39 7.34 -0.57
C PHE A 170 1.09 5.99 -0.38
N LEU A 171 0.93 5.05 -1.32
CA LEU A 171 1.66 3.77 -1.35
C LEU A 171 3.17 4.00 -1.39
N VAL A 172 3.66 4.85 -2.28
CA VAL A 172 5.10 5.15 -2.43
C VAL A 172 5.63 5.92 -1.22
N TYR A 173 4.86 6.87 -0.68
CA TYR A 173 5.18 7.53 0.59
C TYR A 173 5.30 6.53 1.76
N LYS A 174 4.34 5.61 1.90
CA LYS A 174 4.32 4.62 2.98
C LYS A 174 5.49 3.63 2.85
N ALA A 175 5.83 3.22 1.63
CA ALA A 175 7.03 2.43 1.35
C ALA A 175 8.32 3.19 1.73
N ALA A 176 8.43 4.47 1.37
CA ALA A 176 9.56 5.32 1.75
C ALA A 176 9.70 5.48 3.26
N ALA A 177 8.60 5.67 3.99
CA ALA A 177 8.61 5.81 5.45
C ALA A 177 9.09 4.51 6.15
N ILE A 178 8.64 3.35 5.66
CA ILE A 178 9.10 2.02 6.13
C ILE A 178 10.60 1.82 5.84
N LEU A 179 11.07 2.23 4.65
CA LEU A 179 12.49 2.20 4.30
C LEU A 179 13.32 3.12 5.21
N THR A 180 12.89 4.37 5.45
CA THR A 180 13.52 5.30 6.40
C THR A 180 13.61 4.70 7.81
N LYS A 181 12.51 4.16 8.35
CA LYS A 181 12.48 3.49 9.65
C LYS A 181 13.45 2.30 9.69
N GLY A 182 13.46 1.47 8.65
CA GLY A 182 14.35 0.31 8.53
C GLY A 182 15.84 0.68 8.48
N LEU A 183 16.19 1.77 7.81
CA LEU A 183 17.54 2.33 7.78
C LEU A 183 17.94 2.89 9.17
N LEU A 184 17.05 3.63 9.84
CA LEU A 184 17.31 4.15 11.20
C LEU A 184 17.51 3.04 12.24
N MET A 185 16.87 1.88 12.07
CA MET A 185 16.98 0.74 12.98
C MET A 185 18.19 -0.18 12.71
N ASP A 186 18.63 -0.33 11.46
CA ASP A 186 19.80 -1.14 11.10
C ASP A 186 20.76 -0.41 10.13
N PRO A 187 21.60 0.51 10.65
CA PRO A 187 22.60 1.23 9.87
C PRO A 187 23.81 0.39 9.43
N ARG A 188 23.78 -0.93 9.62
CA ARG A 188 24.82 -1.88 9.15
C ARG A 188 24.24 -3.07 8.40
N SER A 189 22.99 -2.95 7.95
CA SER A 189 22.32 -3.99 7.18
C SER A 189 23.07 -4.30 5.89
N ARG A 190 23.10 -5.58 5.48
CA ARG A 190 23.68 -5.98 4.19
C ARG A 190 23.00 -5.27 3.03
N ASP A 191 21.70 -5.03 3.16
CA ASP A 191 20.82 -4.51 2.11
C ASP A 191 20.71 -2.97 2.17
N TRP A 192 21.61 -2.31 2.94
CA TRP A 192 21.62 -0.86 3.16
C TRP A 192 21.62 -0.04 1.86
N SER A 193 22.47 -0.41 0.91
CA SER A 193 22.61 0.27 -0.38
C SER A 193 21.36 0.16 -1.24
N GLU A 194 20.71 -1.01 -1.26
CA GLU A 194 19.47 -1.23 -1.98
C GLU A 194 18.32 -0.46 -1.32
N ARG A 195 18.17 -0.55 0.00
CA ARG A 195 17.15 0.20 0.77
C ARG A 195 17.29 1.71 0.60
N LEU A 196 18.52 2.23 0.54
CA LEU A 196 18.82 3.63 0.23
C LEU A 196 18.47 3.99 -1.21
N ASN A 197 18.77 3.12 -2.19
CA ASN A 197 18.38 3.33 -3.58
C ASN A 197 16.85 3.37 -3.75
N ASN A 198 16.15 2.42 -3.14
CA ASN A 198 14.69 2.33 -3.11
C ASN A 198 14.06 3.59 -2.48
N LEU A 199 14.66 4.12 -1.41
CA LEU A 199 14.27 5.39 -0.81
C LEU A 199 14.52 6.60 -1.74
N ARG A 200 15.66 6.63 -2.47
CA ARG A 200 15.96 7.65 -3.49
C ARG A 200 14.95 7.60 -4.66
N LEU A 201 14.64 6.41 -5.18
CA LEU A 201 13.61 6.18 -6.20
C LEU A 201 12.24 6.69 -5.71
N SER A 202 11.81 6.30 -4.51
CA SER A 202 10.54 6.74 -3.91
C SER A 202 10.43 8.26 -3.82
N ARG A 203 11.49 8.93 -3.35
CA ARG A 203 11.52 10.40 -3.24
C ARG A 203 11.55 11.09 -4.60
N ASN A 204 12.23 10.51 -5.60
CA ASN A 204 12.20 11.03 -6.97
C ASN A 204 10.80 10.90 -7.60
N PHE A 205 10.10 9.78 -7.38
CA PHE A 205 8.72 9.62 -7.83
C PHE A 205 7.79 10.68 -7.21
N LEU A 206 7.88 10.88 -5.89
CA LEU A 206 7.08 11.90 -5.20
C LEU A 206 7.37 13.32 -5.70
N ARG A 207 8.63 13.66 -6.03
CA ARG A 207 9.03 14.97 -6.62
C ARG A 207 8.50 15.17 -8.04
N ILE A 208 8.47 14.12 -8.87
CA ILE A 208 7.90 14.19 -10.22
C ILE A 208 6.38 14.42 -10.12
N VAL A 209 5.72 13.75 -9.17
CA VAL A 209 4.26 13.78 -9.02
C VAL A 209 3.75 15.00 -8.23
N SER A 210 4.59 15.64 -7.39
CA SER A 210 4.20 16.86 -6.66
C SER A 210 3.83 18.03 -7.57
N ALA A 211 4.43 18.10 -8.77
CA ALA A 211 4.06 19.05 -9.82
C ALA A 211 2.57 18.97 -10.25
N ARG A 212 1.88 17.86 -9.92
CA ARG A 212 0.43 17.68 -10.16
C ARG A 212 -0.39 17.56 -8.87
N TRP A 213 0.15 16.97 -7.81
CA TRP A 213 -0.57 16.74 -6.56
C TRP A 213 0.22 17.18 -5.32
N LEU A 214 -0.23 18.28 -4.70
CA LEU A 214 0.34 18.89 -3.48
C LEU A 214 0.50 17.92 -2.30
N ALA A 215 -0.26 16.82 -2.25
CA ALA A 215 -0.09 15.76 -1.26
C ALA A 215 1.35 15.20 -1.23
N CYS A 216 2.01 15.11 -2.39
CA CYS A 216 3.39 14.64 -2.48
C CYS A 216 4.41 15.60 -1.84
N GLU A 217 4.15 16.91 -1.84
CA GLU A 217 5.01 17.87 -1.12
C GLU A 217 4.93 17.64 0.39
N ARG A 218 3.70 17.43 0.90
CA ARG A 218 3.48 17.06 2.31
C ARG A 218 4.14 15.71 2.64
N TYR A 219 4.06 14.72 1.76
CA TYR A 219 4.71 13.43 1.95
C TYR A 219 6.24 13.53 1.95
N LEU A 220 6.84 14.38 1.09
CA LEU A 220 8.27 14.66 1.11
C LEU A 220 8.70 15.35 2.42
N ASN A 221 7.94 16.36 2.87
CA ASN A 221 8.22 17.06 4.13
C ASN A 221 8.17 16.12 5.34
N LEU A 222 7.17 15.22 5.42
CA LEU A 222 7.09 14.22 6.49
C LEU A 222 8.30 13.27 6.48
N LEU A 223 8.74 12.81 5.30
CA LEU A 223 9.97 12.02 5.17
C LEU A 223 11.23 12.83 5.55
N ASP A 224 11.19 14.16 5.50
CA ASP A 224 12.29 15.04 5.89
C ASP A 224 12.30 15.38 7.39
N GLU A 225 11.13 15.45 8.02
CA GLU A 225 10.95 15.52 9.48
C GLU A 225 11.48 14.25 10.18
N ASP A 226 11.28 13.06 9.58
CA ASP A 226 11.79 11.75 10.04
C ASP A 226 13.34 11.60 9.95
N THR A 227 14.09 12.70 9.91
CA THR A 227 15.57 12.79 9.89
C THR A 227 16.28 12.17 8.67
N THR A 228 15.56 11.66 7.68
CA THR A 228 16.10 11.15 6.40
C THR A 228 17.18 12.03 5.74
N PRO A 229 17.09 13.39 5.74
CA PRO A 229 18.14 14.25 5.20
C PRO A 229 19.51 13.99 5.81
N ARG A 230 19.59 13.63 7.09
CA ARG A 230 20.85 13.34 7.78
C ARG A 230 21.47 12.04 7.27
N ILE A 231 20.65 11.04 6.96
CA ILE A 231 21.09 9.75 6.40
C ILE A 231 21.69 9.97 5.00
N LEU A 232 20.98 10.70 4.13
CA LEU A 232 21.44 10.99 2.77
C LEU A 232 22.70 11.88 2.79
N LYS A 233 22.68 12.95 3.57
CA LYS A 233 23.79 13.90 3.65
C LYS A 233 25.07 13.28 4.26
N ALA A 234 24.96 12.46 5.30
CA ALA A 234 26.13 11.77 5.88
C ALA A 234 26.80 10.76 4.92
N LEU A 235 26.13 10.37 3.84
CA LEU A 235 26.70 9.55 2.76
C LEU A 235 27.25 10.38 1.60
N GLU A 236 26.79 11.63 1.43
CA GLU A 236 27.33 12.60 0.48
C GLU A 236 28.57 13.34 1.03
N GLU A 237 28.72 13.42 2.36
CA GLU A 237 29.91 13.93 3.06
C GLU A 237 30.93 12.82 3.42
N GLY A 238 30.69 11.57 2.99
CA GLY A 238 31.43 10.38 3.42
C GLY A 238 31.99 9.49 2.29
N GLY A 239 32.08 10.00 1.06
CA GLY A 239 32.62 9.30 -0.12
C GLY A 239 33.55 10.17 -0.94
#